data_AF-A0A1F2TE23-F1
#
_entry.id   AF-A0A1F2TE23-F1
#
_cell.length_a   1.000
_cell.length_b   1.000
_cell.length_c   1.000
_cell.angle_alpha   90.00
_cell.angle_beta   90.00
_cell.angle_gamma   90.00
#
_symmetry.space_group_name_H-M   'P 1'
#
loop_
_entity.id
_entity.type
_entity.pdbx_description
1 polymer ?
#
loop_
_entity_poly.entity_id
_entity_poly.type
_entity_poly.pdbx_seq_one_letter_code
_entity_poly.pdbx_strand_id
1 'polypeptide(L)'
;MKRYTVSVVRERLSQALDEAERGLPVIIERKGVRYRLAVEKPPRKRRKPQFRIEILDPAIEAGQWTWDWTPDGLRFRDTRPK
;
A
#
# COMPACT_ATOMS: atom_id res chain seq x y z
N MET A 1 -17.42 -15.72 16.47
CA MET A 1 -17.47 -14.45 17.22
C MET A 1 -17.55 -14.78 18.70
N LYS A 2 -16.52 -14.47 19.49
CA LYS A 2 -16.46 -14.83 20.91
C LYS A 2 -16.77 -13.60 21.78
N ARG A 3 -17.69 -13.78 22.72
CA ARG A 3 -18.07 -12.75 23.69
C ARG A 3 -17.41 -13.09 25.01
N TYR A 4 -16.65 -12.15 25.56
CA TYR A 4 -16.03 -12.27 26.86
C TYR A 4 -16.60 -11.21 27.81
N THR A 5 -16.75 -11.58 29.07
CA THR A 5 -16.96 -10.61 30.14
C THR A 5 -15.62 -9.95 30.49
N VAL A 6 -15.66 -8.73 31.03
CA VAL A 6 -14.45 -8.00 31.43
C VAL A 6 -13.58 -8.79 32.42
N SER A 7 -14.18 -9.56 33.31
CA SER A 7 -13.45 -10.41 34.27
C SER A 7 -12.56 -11.43 33.57
N VAL A 8 -13.09 -12.12 32.55
CA VAL A 8 -12.33 -13.13 31.78
C VAL A 8 -11.21 -12.48 30.97
N VAL A 9 -11.46 -11.31 30.37
CA VAL A 9 -10.41 -10.58 29.63
C VAL A 9 -9.31 -10.09 30.58
N ARG A 10 -9.64 -9.71 31.82
CA ARG A 10 -8.63 -9.25 32.79
C ARG A 10 -7.71 -10.37 33.26
N GLU A 11 -8.24 -11.57 33.43
CA GLU A 11 -7.45 -12.76 33.79
C GLU A 11 -6.68 -13.34 32.59
N ARG A 12 -7.24 -13.24 31.38
CA ARG A 12 -6.70 -13.88 30.17
C ARG A 12 -6.49 -12.90 29.02
N LEU A 13 -5.93 -11.74 29.34
CA LEU A 13 -5.75 -10.66 28.37
C LEU A 13 -4.89 -11.09 27.18
N SER A 14 -3.78 -11.79 27.44
CA SER A 14 -2.88 -12.27 26.40
C SER A 14 -3.57 -13.19 25.40
N GLN A 15 -4.40 -14.13 25.89
CA GLN A 15 -5.14 -15.04 25.04
C GLN A 15 -6.20 -14.32 24.20
N ALA A 16 -6.88 -13.30 24.77
CA ALA A 16 -7.83 -12.48 24.04
C ALA A 16 -7.15 -11.64 22.94
N LEU A 17 -5.92 -11.18 23.18
CA LEU A 17 -5.10 -10.49 22.17
C LEU A 17 -4.66 -11.44 21.06
N ASP A 18 -4.18 -12.64 21.38
CA ASP A 18 -3.81 -13.66 20.39
C ASP A 18 -4.99 -14.05 19.50
N GLU A 19 -6.19 -14.19 20.08
CA GLU A 19 -7.41 -14.49 19.32
C GLU A 19 -7.79 -13.34 18.36
N ALA A 20 -7.64 -12.09 18.81
CA ALA A 20 -7.86 -10.92 17.96
C ALA A 20 -6.80 -10.83 16.85
N GLU A 21 -5.53 -11.14 17.15
CA GLU A 21 -4.42 -11.15 16.19
C GLU A 21 -4.62 -12.20 15.08
N ARG A 22 -5.18 -13.36 15.43
CA ARG A 22 -5.59 -14.42 14.49
C ARG A 22 -6.81 -14.05 13.65
N GLY A 23 -7.42 -12.88 13.87
CA GLY A 23 -8.54 -12.36 13.08
C GLY A 23 -9.92 -12.77 13.61
N LEU A 24 -10.02 -13.34 14.81
CA LEU A 24 -11.31 -13.62 15.42
C LEU A 24 -11.85 -12.34 16.07
N PRO A 25 -13.09 -11.91 15.77
CA PRO A 25 -13.68 -10.75 16.43
C PRO A 25 -13.99 -11.08 17.90
N VAL A 26 -13.29 -10.36 18.78
CA VAL A 26 -13.44 -10.42 20.25
C VAL A 26 -14.30 -9.25 20.70
N ILE A 27 -15.43 -9.55 21.35
CA ILE A 27 -16.34 -8.54 21.91
C ILE A 27 -16.33 -8.67 23.42
N ILE A 28 -16.17 -7.54 24.10
CA ILE A 28 -16.11 -7.46 25.56
C ILE A 28 -17.36 -6.72 26.04
N GLU A 29 -18.15 -7.33 26.93
CA GLU A 29 -19.35 -6.71 27.51
C GLU A 29 -19.12 -6.29 28.97
N ARG A 30 -19.50 -5.04 29.29
CA ARG A 30 -19.45 -4.46 30.64
C ARG A 30 -20.65 -3.57 30.90
N LYS A 31 -21.50 -3.93 31.87
CA LYS A 31 -22.63 -3.08 32.32
C LYS A 31 -23.46 -2.52 31.14
N GLY A 32 -23.74 -3.34 30.12
CA GLY A 32 -24.47 -2.93 28.91
C GLY A 32 -23.64 -2.27 27.81
N VAL A 33 -22.37 -1.95 28.05
CA VAL A 33 -21.45 -1.40 27.04
C VAL A 33 -20.70 -2.53 26.34
N ARG A 34 -20.67 -2.48 25.00
CA ARG A 34 -19.92 -3.40 24.14
C ARG A 34 -18.65 -2.75 23.65
N TYR A 35 -17.52 -3.37 23.93
CA TYR A 35 -16.22 -3.01 23.38
C TYR A 35 -15.82 -4.05 22.32
N ARG A 36 -15.19 -3.61 21.24
CA ARG A 36 -14.66 -4.48 20.19
C ARG A 36 -13.15 -4.42 20.21
N LEU A 37 -12.49 -5.56 20.38
CA LEU A 37 -11.05 -5.67 20.16
C LEU A 37 -10.81 -5.82 18.66
N ALA A 38 -9.99 -4.94 18.10
CA ALA A 38 -9.56 -5.00 16.72
C ALA A 38 -8.06 -4.78 16.67
N VAL A 39 -7.38 -5.49 15.77
CA VAL A 39 -5.95 -5.31 15.54
C VAL A 39 -5.77 -4.09 14.65
N GLU A 40 -5.16 -3.06 15.20
CA GLU A 40 -4.69 -1.94 14.40
C GLU A 40 -3.35 -2.33 13.76
N LYS A 41 -3.39 -2.71 12.47
CA LYS A 41 -2.16 -2.98 11.72
C LYS A 41 -1.57 -1.65 11.27
N PRO A 42 -0.25 -1.43 11.43
CA PRO A 42 0.37 -0.24 10.89
C PRO A 42 0.08 -0.15 9.39
N PRO A 43 -0.20 1.04 8.85
CA PRO A 43 -0.49 1.20 7.43
C PRO A 43 0.68 0.61 6.65
N ARG A 44 0.40 -0.39 5.79
CA ARG A 44 1.42 -0.96 4.92
C ARG A 44 2.03 0.19 4.13
N LYS A 45 3.33 0.47 4.34
CA LYS A 45 4.07 1.41 3.50
C LYS A 45 3.89 0.96 2.06
N ARG A 46 3.12 1.71 1.28
CA ARG A 46 3.00 1.48 -0.16
C ARG A 46 4.42 1.57 -0.72
N ARG A 47 4.96 0.45 -1.22
CA ARG A 47 6.20 0.47 -1.99
C ARG A 47 5.96 1.37 -3.20
N LYS A 48 6.75 2.44 -3.34
CA LYS A 48 6.71 3.26 -4.55
C LYS A 48 7.08 2.35 -5.74
N PRO A 49 6.36 2.42 -6.88
CA PRO A 49 6.77 1.70 -8.07
C PRO A 49 8.18 2.15 -8.45
N GLN A 50 9.08 1.20 -8.61
CA GLN A 50 10.42 1.44 -9.12
C GLN A 50 10.29 1.56 -10.64
N PHE A 51 10.34 2.79 -11.16
CA PHE A 51 10.37 3.00 -12.61
C PHE A 51 11.69 2.45 -13.15
N ARG A 52 11.63 1.45 -14.05
CA ARG A 52 12.80 0.78 -14.63
C ARG A 52 13.40 1.51 -15.83
N ILE A 53 12.78 2.61 -16.27
CA ILE A 53 13.32 3.47 -17.31
C ILE A 53 13.96 4.65 -16.57
N GLU A 54 15.24 4.52 -16.26
CA GLU A 54 16.03 5.56 -15.56
C GLU A 54 16.57 6.63 -16.53
N ILE A 55 16.56 6.35 -17.82
CA ILE A 55 17.12 7.23 -18.85
C ILE A 55 16.00 7.58 -19.82
N LEU A 56 15.48 8.80 -19.67
CA LEU A 56 14.63 9.47 -20.66
C LEU A 56 15.52 10.39 -21.48
N ASP A 57 15.46 10.30 -22.81
CA ASP A 57 16.20 11.23 -23.66
C ASP A 57 15.68 12.66 -23.42
N PRO A 58 16.53 13.64 -23.09
CA PRO A 58 16.07 15.00 -22.81
C PRO A 58 15.33 15.66 -24.00
N ALA A 59 15.55 15.21 -25.23
CA ALA A 59 14.79 15.65 -26.39
C ALA A 59 13.33 15.16 -26.35
N ILE A 60 13.11 13.93 -25.84
CA ILE A 60 11.77 13.38 -25.60
C ILE A 60 11.08 14.13 -24.47
N GLU A 61 11.79 14.38 -23.37
CA GLU A 61 11.27 15.13 -22.22
C GLU A 61 10.87 16.57 -22.61
N ALA A 62 11.70 17.24 -23.40
CA ALA A 62 11.46 18.62 -23.84
C ALA A 62 10.39 18.72 -24.95
N GLY A 63 9.87 17.60 -25.47
CA GLY A 63 8.96 17.59 -26.63
C GLY A 63 9.60 18.09 -27.93
N GLN A 64 10.94 18.10 -28.00
CA GLN A 64 11.74 18.62 -29.10
C GLN A 64 12.32 17.46 -29.93
N TRP A 65 11.41 16.62 -30.42
CA TRP A 65 11.75 15.47 -31.25
C TRP A 65 10.79 15.34 -32.41
N THR A 66 11.30 14.81 -33.51
CA THR A 66 10.50 14.41 -34.67
C THR A 66 10.99 13.07 -35.19
N TRP A 67 10.17 12.43 -36.01
CA TRP A 67 10.59 11.29 -36.82
C TRP A 67 10.77 11.74 -38.26
N ASP A 68 11.92 11.39 -38.84
CA ASP A 68 12.16 11.55 -40.26
C ASP A 68 11.97 10.20 -40.96
N TRP A 69 11.26 10.20 -42.09
CA TRP A 69 11.12 9.03 -42.95
C TRP A 69 12.38 8.84 -43.80
N THR A 70 13.04 7.71 -43.64
CA THR A 70 14.15 7.26 -44.50
C THR A 70 13.75 5.99 -45.27
N PRO A 71 14.48 5.60 -46.33
CA PRO A 71 14.22 4.34 -47.04
C PRO A 71 14.25 3.10 -46.15
N ASP A 72 14.98 3.16 -45.03
CA ASP A 72 15.11 2.07 -44.05
C ASP A 72 14.10 2.16 -42.89
N GLY A 73 13.24 3.20 -42.87
CA GLY A 73 12.18 3.37 -41.88
C GLY A 73 12.18 4.73 -41.16
N LEU A 74 11.58 4.77 -39.97
CA LEU A 74 11.49 5.97 -39.14
C LEU A 74 12.79 6.15 -38.34
N ARG A 75 13.46 7.30 -38.52
CA ARG A 75 14.64 7.67 -37.76
C ARG A 75 14.33 8.81 -36.78
N PHE A 76 14.74 8.63 -35.53
CA PHE A 76 14.58 9.65 -34.49
C PHE A 76 15.47 10.86 -34.79
N ARG A 77 14.91 12.06 -34.69
CA ARG A 77 15.62 13.33 -34.82
C ARG A 77 15.37 14.22 -33.62
N ASP A 78 16.46 14.55 -32.94
CA ASP A 78 16.52 15.58 -31.90
C ASP A 78 16.50 16.97 -32.56
N THR A 79 15.56 17.83 -32.17
CA THR A 79 15.41 19.19 -32.71
C THR A 79 15.92 20.27 -31.75
N ARG A 80 16.63 19.90 -30.68
CA ARG A 80 17.26 20.88 -29.79
C ARG A 80 18.34 21.69 -30.53
N PRO A 81 18.45 23.00 -30.29
CA PRO A 81 19.58 23.78 -30.78
C PRO A 81 20.88 23.28 -30.14
N LYS A 82 21.93 23.15 -30.96
CA LYS A 82 23.27 22.68 -30.53
C LYS A 82 24.02 23.73 -29.73
#